data_AF-A0A498NRN9-F1
#
_entry.id   AF-A0A498NRN9-F1
#
_cell.length_a   1.000
_cell.length_b   1.000
_cell.length_c   1.000
_cell.angle_alpha   90.00
_cell.angle_beta   90.00
_cell.angle_gamma   90.00
#
_symmetry.space_group_name_H-M   'P 1'
#
loop_
_entity.id
_entity.type
_entity.pdbx_description
1 polymer ?
#
loop_
_entity_poly.entity_id
_entity_poly.type
_entity_poly.pdbx_seq_one_letter_code
_entity_poly.pdbx_strand_id
1 'polypeptide(L)'
;MPFIPQRILWICLLLLAVCLLIWYNLVMRSRLAIRTGLRGYVRVHPNTRSMPYFLDFRCGRCAVVSSSGHVLSSGRGQEIDRQDCVIRMNVAPTLGYEVDVGNRTSLRVVSHTSVPHLVRQQGHFFGREAETRYVIWGPEKNMRQDGKGKTFNALVMLARKYQRTHIYTATRDKVQHCDNVFQNETGKNRQVVLYSIIFIL
;
A
#
# COMPACT_ATOMS: atom_id res chain seq x y z
N MET A 1 28.07 -52.59 24.88
CA MET A 1 27.80 -51.17 24.57
C MET A 1 27.81 -51.03 23.06
N PRO A 2 26.73 -50.59 22.40
CA PRO A 2 26.68 -50.57 20.94
C PRO A 2 27.57 -49.43 20.43
N PHE A 3 28.60 -49.80 19.65
CA PHE A 3 29.47 -48.87 18.92
C PHE A 3 28.66 -48.31 17.75
N ILE A 4 28.20 -47.07 17.83
CA ILE A 4 27.59 -46.41 16.69
C ILE A 4 28.69 -46.19 15.65
N PRO A 5 28.55 -46.70 14.41
CA PRO A 5 29.54 -46.50 13.37
C PRO A 5 29.71 -45.01 13.12
N GLN A 6 30.96 -44.55 13.08
CA GLN A 6 31.32 -43.14 12.90
C GLN A 6 30.60 -42.49 11.69
N ARG A 7 30.32 -43.29 10.64
CA ARG A 7 29.55 -42.86 9.46
C ARG A 7 28.10 -42.45 9.78
N ILE A 8 27.42 -43.13 10.72
CA ILE A 8 26.06 -42.79 11.13
C ILE A 8 26.05 -41.45 11.88
N LEU A 9 27.07 -41.19 12.71
CA LEU A 9 27.23 -39.92 13.41
C LEU A 9 27.39 -38.75 12.43
N TRP A 10 28.21 -38.90 11.39
CA TRP A 10 28.38 -37.89 10.34
C TRP A 10 27.10 -37.63 9.55
N ILE A 11 26.34 -38.68 9.21
CA ILE A 11 25.05 -38.54 8.50
C ILE A 11 24.04 -37.80 9.39
N CYS A 12 23.95 -38.14 10.68
CA CYS A 12 23.07 -37.45 11.62
C CYS A 12 23.46 -35.97 11.75
N LEU A 13 24.74 -35.64 11.86
CA LEU A 13 25.21 -34.25 11.93
C LEU A 13 24.88 -33.46 10.66
N LEU A 14 25.05 -34.06 9.48
CA LEU A 14 24.70 -33.45 8.20
C LEU A 14 23.20 -33.19 8.09
N LEU A 15 22.36 -34.16 8.46
CA LEU A 15 20.91 -33.99 8.46
C LEU A 15 20.46 -32.91 9.45
N LEU A 16 21.06 -32.85 10.63
CA LEU A 16 20.75 -31.85 11.65
C LEU A 16 21.17 -30.45 11.17
N ALA A 17 22.33 -30.31 10.53
CA ALA A 17 22.77 -29.07 9.92
C ALA A 17 21.85 -28.62 8.78
N VAL A 18 21.45 -29.52 7.89
CA VAL A 18 20.50 -29.23 6.80
C VAL A 18 19.14 -28.83 7.35
N CYS A 19 18.62 -29.52 8.36
CA CYS A 19 17.38 -29.15 9.04
C CYS A 19 17.46 -27.78 9.71
N LEU A 20 18.58 -27.47 10.39
CA LEU A 20 18.82 -26.15 10.98
C LEU A 20 18.93 -25.06 9.93
N LEU A 21 19.56 -25.33 8.78
CA LEU A 21 19.62 -24.38 7.66
C LEU A 21 18.25 -24.16 7.01
N ILE A 22 17.47 -25.21 6.79
CA ILE A 22 16.10 -25.11 6.26
C ILE A 22 15.22 -24.35 7.25
N TRP A 23 15.29 -24.67 8.54
CA TRP A 23 14.56 -23.98 9.60
C TRP A 23 14.98 -22.52 9.71
N TYR A 24 16.28 -22.21 9.69
CA TYR A 24 16.79 -20.84 9.67
C TYR A 24 16.28 -20.09 8.45
N ASN A 25 16.35 -20.66 7.25
CA ASN A 25 15.84 -20.03 6.04
C ASN A 25 14.32 -19.82 6.09
N LEU A 26 13.53 -20.78 6.55
CA LEU A 26 12.07 -20.65 6.67
C LEU A 26 11.69 -19.60 7.73
N VAL A 27 12.29 -19.66 8.91
CA VAL A 27 12.00 -18.74 10.03
C VAL A 27 12.52 -17.34 9.74
N MET A 28 13.72 -17.18 9.18
CA MET A 28 14.25 -15.86 8.82
C MET A 28 13.50 -15.25 7.64
N ARG A 29 13.13 -16.04 6.61
CA ARG A 29 12.32 -15.55 5.49
C ARG A 29 10.92 -15.12 5.95
N SER A 30 10.34 -15.84 6.91
CA SER A 30 9.06 -15.47 7.54
C SER A 30 9.16 -14.22 8.41
N ARG A 31 10.21 -14.09 9.24
CA ARG A 31 10.43 -12.91 10.11
C ARG A 31 10.85 -11.65 9.32
N LEU A 32 11.59 -11.80 8.23
CA LEU A 32 11.99 -10.68 7.36
C LEU A 32 10.79 -10.15 6.55
N ALA A 33 9.88 -11.03 6.10
CA ALA A 33 8.63 -10.61 5.46
C ALA A 33 7.77 -9.72 6.39
N ILE A 34 7.74 -10.00 7.70
CA ILE A 34 6.98 -9.21 8.69
C ILE A 34 7.61 -7.80 8.92
N ARG A 35 8.91 -7.61 8.65
CA ARG A 35 9.64 -6.35 8.93
C ARG A 35 9.82 -5.41 7.73
N THR A 36 9.40 -5.78 6.51
CA THR A 36 9.85 -5.11 5.27
C THR A 36 8.82 -4.22 4.56
N GLY A 37 7.62 -4.03 5.11
CA GLY A 37 6.64 -3.09 4.56
C GLY A 37 7.10 -1.63 4.68
N LEU A 38 6.60 -0.78 3.79
CA LEU A 38 6.80 0.67 3.80
C LEU A 38 6.31 1.26 5.13
N ARG A 39 7.26 1.71 5.96
CA ARG A 39 6.97 2.33 7.26
C ARG A 39 6.16 3.61 7.05
N GLY A 40 5.25 3.86 7.99
CA GLY A 40 4.38 5.04 7.94
C GLY A 40 3.12 4.87 7.11
N TYR A 41 2.88 3.69 6.51
CA TYR A 41 1.59 3.33 5.91
C TYR A 41 1.01 2.13 6.64
N VAL A 42 -0.05 2.35 7.42
CA VAL A 42 -0.62 1.34 8.32
C VAL A 42 -1.99 0.91 7.83
N ARG A 43 -2.23 -0.40 7.77
CA ARG A 43 -3.50 -0.98 7.34
C ARG A 43 -4.63 -0.54 8.27
N VAL A 44 -5.74 -0.11 7.69
CA VAL A 44 -7.00 0.11 8.42
C VAL A 44 -7.59 -1.26 8.73
N HIS A 45 -7.63 -1.61 10.00
CA HIS A 45 -8.21 -2.86 10.46
C HIS A 45 -9.47 -2.58 11.30
N PRO A 46 -10.58 -3.30 11.07
CA PRO A 46 -11.81 -3.09 11.81
C PRO A 46 -11.73 -3.49 13.29
N ASN A 47 -10.71 -4.28 13.66
CA ASN A 47 -10.38 -4.67 15.03
C ASN A 47 -9.01 -4.09 15.42
N THR A 48 -8.98 -3.22 16.43
CA THR A 48 -7.80 -2.47 16.89
C THR A 48 -6.77 -3.30 17.64
N ARG A 49 -7.04 -4.58 17.96
CA ARG A 49 -6.11 -5.46 18.70
C ARG A 49 -5.03 -6.14 17.85
N SER A 50 -5.09 -6.02 16.53
CA SER A 50 -4.10 -6.64 15.65
C SER A 50 -2.84 -5.79 15.50
N MET A 51 -1.67 -6.43 15.42
CA MET A 51 -0.37 -5.78 15.17
C MET A 51 -0.44 -4.89 13.90
N PRO A 52 0.21 -3.71 13.85
CA PRO A 52 0.22 -2.86 12.67
C PRO A 52 0.80 -3.61 11.47
N TYR A 53 -0.05 -3.83 10.45
CA TYR A 53 0.37 -4.33 9.16
C TYR A 53 0.81 -3.14 8.28
N PHE A 54 2.09 -3.08 7.94
CA PHE A 54 2.63 -2.08 7.04
C PHE A 54 2.33 -2.42 5.57
N LEU A 55 2.35 -1.40 4.70
CA LEU A 55 2.14 -1.59 3.27
C LEU A 55 3.33 -2.34 2.65
N ASP A 56 3.15 -3.60 2.30
CA ASP A 56 4.09 -4.32 1.43
C ASP A 56 3.72 -4.09 -0.03
N PHE A 57 4.48 -3.22 -0.69
CA PHE A 57 4.30 -2.86 -2.09
C PHE A 57 5.67 -2.72 -2.74
N ARG A 58 6.11 -3.80 -3.40
CA ARG A 58 7.36 -3.83 -4.18
C ARG A 58 7.03 -3.91 -5.65
N CYS A 59 7.63 -3.03 -6.43
CA CYS A 59 7.40 -2.94 -7.87
C CYS A 59 8.72 -2.84 -8.60
N GLY A 60 8.90 -3.62 -9.68
CA GLY A 60 10.08 -3.53 -10.53
C GLY A 60 9.99 -2.32 -11.46
N ARG A 61 9.00 -2.32 -12.34
CA ARG A 61 8.64 -1.20 -13.22
C ARG A 61 7.23 -0.72 -12.92
N CYS A 62 7.09 0.60 -12.72
CA CYS A 62 5.81 1.20 -12.39
C CYS A 62 5.42 2.30 -13.40
N ALA A 63 4.11 2.39 -13.67
CA ALA A 63 3.51 3.56 -14.31
C ALA A 63 2.82 4.42 -13.23
N VAL A 64 3.19 5.69 -13.14
CA VAL A 64 2.45 6.69 -12.34
C VAL A 64 1.57 7.48 -13.30
N VAL A 65 0.26 7.32 -13.20
CA VAL A 65 -0.69 7.93 -14.13
C VAL A 65 -1.26 9.21 -13.54
N SER A 66 -0.88 10.34 -14.13
CA SER A 66 -1.41 11.66 -13.77
C SER A 66 -2.92 11.73 -14.03
N SER A 67 -3.63 12.53 -13.23
CA SER A 67 -5.05 12.84 -13.43
C SER A 67 -5.28 14.04 -14.36
N SER A 68 -4.23 14.57 -14.99
CA SER A 68 -4.33 15.70 -15.94
C SER A 68 -5.00 15.27 -17.24
N GLY A 69 -5.84 16.13 -17.82
CA GLY A 69 -6.46 15.91 -19.14
C GLY A 69 -5.45 15.80 -20.29
N HIS A 70 -4.18 16.18 -20.09
CA HIS A 70 -3.12 16.01 -21.10
C HIS A 70 -2.82 14.55 -21.45
N VAL A 71 -3.29 13.60 -20.63
CA VAL A 71 -3.16 12.17 -20.94
C VAL A 71 -4.20 11.70 -21.97
N LEU A 72 -5.23 12.50 -22.27
CA LEU A 72 -6.26 12.13 -23.23
C LEU A 72 -5.73 12.15 -24.66
N SER A 73 -6.24 11.26 -25.50
CA SER A 73 -5.79 11.02 -26.88
C SER A 73 -4.32 10.62 -27.01
N SER A 74 -3.67 10.21 -25.92
CA SER A 74 -2.28 9.76 -25.98
C SER A 74 -2.13 8.33 -26.48
N GLY A 75 -3.19 7.50 -26.42
CA GLY A 75 -3.16 6.09 -26.84
C GLY A 75 -2.19 5.22 -26.04
N ARG A 76 -1.87 5.61 -24.79
CA ARG A 76 -0.82 4.98 -23.97
C ARG A 76 -1.34 3.88 -23.05
N GLY A 77 -2.62 3.56 -23.09
CA GLY A 77 -3.23 2.64 -22.13
C GLY A 77 -2.58 1.26 -22.11
N GLN A 78 -2.22 0.72 -23.28
CA GLN A 78 -1.54 -0.57 -23.35
C GLN A 78 -0.10 -0.50 -22.80
N GLU A 79 0.62 0.60 -23.01
CA GLU A 79 1.96 0.82 -22.47
C GLU A 79 1.93 0.88 -20.93
N ILE A 80 0.94 1.57 -20.38
CA ILE A 80 0.68 1.66 -18.94
C ILE A 80 0.37 0.28 -18.36
N ASP A 81 -0.55 -0.46 -19.00
CA ASP A 81 -0.99 -1.76 -18.51
C ASP A 81 0.07 -2.87 -18.68
N ARG A 82 1.18 -2.62 -19.39
CA ARG A 82 2.34 -3.52 -19.46
C ARG A 82 3.29 -3.40 -18.26
N GLN A 83 3.15 -2.36 -17.44
CA GLN A 83 4.00 -2.21 -16.25
C GLN A 83 3.62 -3.22 -15.16
N ASP A 84 4.57 -3.51 -14.27
CA ASP A 84 4.33 -4.43 -13.15
C ASP A 84 3.23 -3.87 -12.25
N CYS A 85 3.32 -2.57 -11.94
CA CYS A 85 2.32 -1.86 -11.15
C CYS A 85 1.88 -0.54 -11.79
N VAL A 86 0.59 -0.24 -11.62
CA VAL A 86 0.00 1.02 -12.04
C VAL A 86 -0.46 1.79 -10.80
N ILE A 87 0.08 2.99 -10.64
CA ILE A 87 -0.19 3.89 -9.52
C ILE A 87 -1.08 5.02 -10.01
N ARG A 88 -2.23 5.21 -9.36
CA ARG A 88 -3.19 6.29 -9.68
C ARG A 88 -3.47 7.18 -8.48
N MET A 89 -3.97 8.38 -8.73
CA MET A 89 -4.33 9.34 -7.69
C MET A 89 -5.85 9.53 -7.57
N ASN A 90 -6.30 9.73 -6.33
CA ASN A 90 -7.67 10.10 -5.97
C ASN A 90 -8.72 9.23 -6.67
N VAL A 91 -9.66 9.86 -7.38
CA VAL A 91 -10.81 9.24 -8.05
C VAL A 91 -10.71 9.33 -9.58
N ALA A 92 -9.49 9.48 -10.12
CA ALA A 92 -9.29 9.45 -11.57
C ALA A 92 -9.86 8.15 -12.18
N PRO A 93 -10.81 8.23 -13.13
CA PRO A 93 -11.46 7.06 -13.70
C PRO A 93 -10.56 6.37 -14.73
N THR A 94 -10.79 5.07 -14.93
CA THR A 94 -10.27 4.31 -16.07
C THR A 94 -11.36 4.00 -17.08
N LEU A 95 -12.58 3.74 -16.58
CA LEU A 95 -13.73 3.40 -17.42
C LEU A 95 -14.05 4.52 -18.41
N GLY A 96 -14.07 4.19 -19.70
CA GLY A 96 -14.28 5.14 -20.80
C GLY A 96 -13.02 5.88 -21.26
N TYR A 97 -11.86 5.61 -20.65
CA TYR A 97 -10.57 6.23 -20.96
C TYR A 97 -9.46 5.19 -21.18
N GLU A 98 -9.79 3.91 -21.28
CA GLU A 98 -8.85 2.79 -21.23
C GLU A 98 -7.79 2.86 -22.32
N VAL A 99 -8.14 3.38 -23.50
CA VAL A 99 -7.20 3.57 -24.63
C VAL A 99 -6.05 4.48 -24.25
N ASP A 100 -6.31 5.49 -23.43
CA ASP A 100 -5.33 6.50 -23.05
C ASP A 100 -4.65 6.17 -21.72
N VAL A 101 -5.42 5.72 -20.73
CA VAL A 101 -4.93 5.60 -19.35
C VAL A 101 -4.82 4.16 -18.86
N GLY A 102 -5.22 3.16 -19.66
CA GLY A 102 -5.25 1.75 -19.27
C GLY A 102 -6.39 1.42 -18.31
N ASN A 103 -6.53 0.15 -17.97
CA ASN A 103 -7.60 -0.34 -17.09
C ASN A 103 -7.07 -0.98 -15.79
N ARG A 104 -5.75 -1.13 -15.63
CA ARG A 104 -5.17 -1.68 -14.39
C ARG A 104 -4.94 -0.59 -13.36
N THR A 105 -5.16 -0.94 -12.09
CA THR A 105 -4.75 -0.15 -10.92
C THR A 105 -4.18 -1.11 -9.87
N SER A 106 -2.96 -0.85 -9.40
CA SER A 106 -2.31 -1.65 -8.35
C SER A 106 -2.30 -0.92 -7.01
N LEU A 107 -2.04 0.38 -7.05
CA LEU A 107 -2.02 1.27 -5.89
C LEU A 107 -2.76 2.56 -6.23
N ARG A 108 -3.60 3.02 -5.32
CA ARG A 108 -4.30 4.30 -5.44
C ARG A 108 -4.03 5.16 -4.22
N VAL A 109 -3.37 6.30 -4.42
CA VAL A 109 -3.09 7.27 -3.36
C VAL A 109 -4.19 8.32 -3.35
N VAL A 110 -4.89 8.46 -2.22
CA VAL A 110 -6.13 9.22 -2.14
C VAL A 110 -6.07 10.23 -1.00
N SER A 111 -6.38 11.49 -1.31
CA SER A 111 -6.60 12.50 -0.29
C SER A 111 -7.89 12.24 0.48
N HIS A 112 -7.91 12.56 1.78
CA HIS A 112 -9.11 12.54 2.62
C HIS A 112 -10.30 13.29 2.01
N THR A 113 -10.06 14.33 1.21
CA THR A 113 -11.11 15.09 0.50
C THR A 113 -11.84 14.26 -0.55
N SER A 114 -11.20 13.23 -1.11
CA SER A 114 -11.80 12.34 -2.11
C SER A 114 -12.48 11.11 -1.49
N VAL A 115 -12.34 10.86 -0.18
CA VAL A 115 -12.98 9.72 0.50
C VAL A 115 -14.51 9.73 0.39
N PRO A 116 -15.22 10.88 0.50
CA PRO A 116 -16.67 10.91 0.25
C PRO A 116 -17.06 10.37 -1.13
N HIS A 117 -16.24 10.62 -2.16
CA HIS A 117 -16.47 10.09 -3.50
C HIS A 117 -16.21 8.58 -3.57
N LEU A 118 -15.14 8.08 -2.94
CA LEU A 118 -14.90 6.64 -2.80
C LEU A 118 -16.07 5.92 -2.13
N VAL A 119 -16.64 6.51 -1.06
CA VAL A 119 -17.79 5.93 -0.35
C VAL A 119 -19.04 5.88 -1.24
N ARG A 120 -19.32 6.95 -2.00
CA ARG A 120 -20.45 6.99 -2.94
C ARG A 120 -20.31 5.94 -4.05
N GLN A 121 -19.11 5.75 -4.57
CA GLN A 121 -18.80 4.81 -5.67
C GLN A 121 -18.15 3.51 -5.17
N GLN A 122 -18.43 3.10 -3.93
CA GLN A 122 -17.77 1.97 -3.27
C GLN A 122 -17.86 0.64 -4.05
N GLY A 123 -18.93 0.41 -4.82
CA GLY A 123 -19.07 -0.78 -5.66
C GLY A 123 -18.04 -0.85 -6.80
N HIS A 124 -17.60 0.29 -7.31
CA HIS A 124 -16.52 0.34 -8.30
C HIS A 124 -15.16 0.13 -7.64
N PHE A 125 -14.81 0.98 -6.67
CA PHE A 125 -13.47 0.98 -6.07
C PHE A 125 -13.19 -0.25 -5.20
N PHE A 126 -14.16 -0.74 -4.44
CA PHE A 126 -13.95 -1.85 -3.50
C PHE A 126 -14.64 -3.15 -3.91
N GLY A 127 -15.50 -3.09 -4.95
CA GLY A 127 -16.10 -4.26 -5.58
C GLY A 127 -15.34 -4.68 -6.84
N ARG A 128 -15.40 -3.86 -7.89
CA ARG A 128 -14.73 -4.16 -9.18
C ARG A 128 -13.20 -4.10 -9.08
N GLU A 129 -12.66 -3.09 -8.39
CA GLU A 129 -11.21 -2.93 -8.16
C GLU A 129 -10.74 -3.56 -6.82
N ALA A 130 -11.30 -4.70 -6.41
CA ALA A 130 -11.08 -5.29 -5.07
C ALA A 130 -9.60 -5.56 -4.69
N GLU A 131 -8.76 -5.85 -5.67
CA GLU A 131 -7.32 -6.14 -5.49
C GLU A 131 -6.45 -4.86 -5.37
N THR A 132 -7.04 -3.68 -5.58
CA THR A 132 -6.33 -2.40 -5.48
C THR A 132 -5.96 -2.10 -4.03
N ARG A 133 -4.70 -1.70 -3.82
CA ARG A 133 -4.23 -1.15 -2.54
C ARG A 133 -4.55 0.34 -2.49
N TYR A 134 -5.22 0.79 -1.44
CA TYR A 134 -5.58 2.18 -1.23
C TYR A 134 -4.72 2.77 -0.13
N VAL A 135 -4.05 3.89 -0.40
CA VAL A 135 -3.32 4.68 0.62
C VAL A 135 -4.03 6.01 0.80
N ILE A 136 -4.66 6.20 1.95
CA ILE A 136 -5.39 7.42 2.28
C ILE A 136 -4.55 8.30 3.18
N TRP A 137 -4.43 9.57 2.81
CA TRP A 137 -3.72 10.58 3.60
C TRP A 137 -4.61 11.80 3.84
N GLY A 138 -4.35 12.52 4.92
CA GLY A 138 -5.12 13.72 5.25
C GLY A 138 -4.67 14.34 6.58
N PRO A 139 -5.25 15.50 6.94
CA PRO A 139 -4.94 16.18 8.18
C PRO A 139 -5.39 15.34 9.37
N GLU A 140 -4.63 15.45 10.47
CA GLU A 140 -4.86 14.69 11.71
C GLU A 140 -6.31 14.78 12.18
N LYS A 141 -6.92 15.97 12.13
CA LYS A 141 -8.32 16.22 12.53
C LYS A 141 -9.33 15.26 11.87
N ASN A 142 -9.10 14.87 10.61
CA ASN A 142 -9.98 13.99 9.84
C ASN A 142 -9.60 12.52 9.97
N MET A 143 -8.35 12.23 10.32
CA MET A 143 -7.75 10.90 10.36
C MET A 143 -7.61 10.32 11.78
N ARG A 144 -8.16 11.01 12.80
CA ARG A 144 -8.12 10.55 14.21
C ARG A 144 -8.76 9.17 14.36
N GLN A 145 -8.12 8.31 15.15
CA GLN A 145 -8.60 6.95 15.43
C GLN A 145 -9.46 6.85 16.70
N ASP A 146 -9.61 7.94 17.44
CA ASP A 146 -10.39 8.05 18.67
C ASP A 146 -11.91 8.18 18.44
N GLY A 147 -12.38 7.82 17.25
CA GLY A 147 -13.78 7.96 16.84
C GLY A 147 -14.18 9.36 16.39
N LYS A 148 -13.32 10.38 16.50
CA LYS A 148 -13.63 11.75 16.05
C LYS A 148 -13.20 12.03 14.60
N GLY A 149 -12.39 11.16 14.01
CA GLY A 149 -11.90 11.29 12.64
C GLY A 149 -12.95 10.85 11.61
N LYS A 150 -13.71 11.79 11.05
CA LYS A 150 -14.76 11.50 10.05
C LYS A 150 -14.27 10.63 8.89
N THR A 151 -13.08 10.91 8.37
CA THR A 151 -12.50 10.16 7.26
C THR A 151 -12.06 8.77 7.73
N PHE A 152 -11.33 8.67 8.84
CA PHE A 152 -10.89 7.38 9.37
C PHE A 152 -12.06 6.44 9.68
N ASN A 153 -13.13 6.97 10.30
CA ASN A 153 -14.34 6.21 10.58
C ASN A 153 -14.99 5.65 9.30
N ALA A 154 -15.05 6.44 8.22
CA ALA A 154 -15.54 5.98 6.93
C ALA A 154 -14.68 4.84 6.34
N LEU A 155 -13.35 4.93 6.48
CA LEU A 155 -12.45 3.85 6.06
C LEU A 155 -12.66 2.56 6.87
N VAL A 156 -12.88 2.68 8.18
CA VAL A 156 -13.21 1.52 9.02
C VAL A 156 -14.52 0.88 8.58
N MET A 157 -15.55 1.68 8.25
CA MET A 157 -16.81 1.15 7.71
C MET A 157 -16.60 0.40 6.38
N LEU A 158 -15.80 0.95 5.46
CA LEU A 158 -15.46 0.29 4.20
C LEU A 158 -14.67 -1.00 4.42
N ALA A 159 -13.68 -1.00 5.30
CA ALA A 159 -12.89 -2.19 5.64
C ALA A 159 -13.73 -3.30 6.29
N ARG A 160 -14.78 -2.95 7.06
CA ARG A 160 -15.75 -3.91 7.59
C ARG A 160 -16.62 -4.52 6.49
N LYS A 161 -17.12 -3.69 5.58
CA LYS A 161 -18.01 -4.10 4.49
C LYS A 161 -17.28 -4.94 3.44
N TYR A 162 -16.06 -4.58 3.11
CA TYR A 162 -15.25 -5.23 2.08
C TYR A 162 -14.02 -5.88 2.71
N GLN A 163 -14.18 -7.08 3.27
CA GLN A 163 -13.15 -7.75 4.07
C GLN A 163 -11.84 -8.04 3.31
N ARG A 164 -11.91 -8.15 1.97
CA ARG A 164 -10.74 -8.37 1.10
C ARG A 164 -10.02 -7.08 0.72
N THR A 165 -10.49 -5.91 1.14
CA THR A 165 -9.86 -4.64 0.72
C THR A 165 -8.54 -4.39 1.41
N HIS A 166 -7.65 -3.73 0.67
CA HIS A 166 -6.32 -3.35 1.09
C HIS A 166 -6.26 -1.85 1.37
N ILE A 167 -6.89 -1.40 2.45
CA ILE A 167 -6.96 0.01 2.83
C ILE A 167 -5.85 0.34 3.85
N TYR A 168 -5.04 1.34 3.55
CA TYR A 168 -3.94 1.83 4.37
C TYR A 168 -4.09 3.33 4.60
N THR A 169 -3.51 3.82 5.70
CA THR A 169 -3.44 5.24 6.02
C THR A 169 -2.00 5.66 6.24
N ALA A 170 -1.64 6.86 5.77
CA ALA A 170 -0.37 7.48 6.12
C ALA A 170 -0.41 7.92 7.58
N THR A 171 0.61 7.56 8.36
CA THR A 171 0.75 7.99 9.75
C THR A 171 1.03 9.49 9.83
N ARG A 172 0.75 10.09 10.99
CA ARG A 172 1.07 11.50 11.25
C ARG A 172 2.52 11.82 10.93
N ASP A 173 3.45 11.01 11.44
CA ASP A 173 4.89 11.21 11.21
C ASP A 173 5.26 11.13 9.73
N LYS A 174 4.63 10.21 8.97
CA LYS A 174 4.87 10.09 7.53
C LYS A 174 4.34 11.32 6.78
N VAL A 175 3.14 11.78 7.10
CA VAL A 175 2.56 12.99 6.50
C VAL A 175 3.44 14.21 6.79
N GLN A 176 3.90 14.38 8.04
CA GLN A 176 4.77 15.47 8.44
C GLN A 176 6.15 15.39 7.78
N HIS A 177 6.72 14.19 7.64
CA HIS A 177 7.95 14.00 6.88
C HIS A 177 7.79 14.44 5.42
N CYS A 178 6.70 14.03 4.76
CA CYS A 178 6.40 14.45 3.39
C CYS A 178 6.17 15.97 3.27
N ASP A 179 5.55 16.60 4.28
CA ASP A 179 5.42 18.07 4.36
C ASP A 179 6.79 18.76 4.42
N ASN A 180 7.70 18.25 5.25
CA ASN A 180 9.05 18.80 5.39
C ASN A 180 9.85 18.67 4.09
N VAL A 181 9.77 17.52 3.41
CA VAL A 181 10.42 17.33 2.11
C VAL A 181 9.86 18.33 1.10
N PHE A 182 8.53 18.45 0.98
CA PHE A 182 7.92 19.43 0.07
C PHE A 182 8.41 20.86 0.34
N GLN A 183 8.44 21.27 1.61
CA GLN A 183 8.89 22.61 1.97
C GLN A 183 10.37 22.84 1.66
N ASN A 184 11.23 21.85 1.94
CA ASN A 184 12.65 21.94 1.66
C ASN A 184 12.94 22.04 0.15
N GLU A 185 12.20 21.28 -0.67
CA GLU A 185 12.40 21.27 -2.12
C GLU A 185 11.78 22.50 -2.83
N THR A 186 10.70 23.07 -2.29
CA THR A 186 9.93 24.11 -2.99
C THR A 186 10.00 25.50 -2.35
N GLY A 187 10.49 25.59 -1.11
CA GLY A 187 10.41 26.80 -0.29
C GLY A 187 8.97 27.17 0.14
N LYS A 188 7.97 26.31 -0.11
CA LYS A 188 6.55 26.58 0.16
C LYS A 188 5.99 25.65 1.23
N ASN A 189 5.11 26.16 2.07
CA ASN A 189 4.38 25.33 3.02
C ASN A 189 3.17 24.65 2.35
N ARG A 190 3.07 23.33 2.44
CA ARG A 190 1.95 22.55 1.85
C ARG A 190 0.59 22.88 2.48
N GLN A 191 0.56 23.44 3.69
CA GLN A 191 -0.69 23.96 4.27
C GLN A 191 -1.25 25.15 3.49
N VAL A 192 -0.41 25.83 2.71
CA VAL A 192 -0.77 26.95 1.82
C VAL A 192 -0.96 26.47 0.38
N VAL A 193 -0.34 25.35 0.00
CA VAL A 193 -0.41 24.76 -1.35
C VAL A 193 -1.12 23.41 -1.30
N LEU A 194 -2.42 23.39 -1.59
CA LEU A 194 -3.15 22.15 -1.81
C LEU A 194 -2.45 21.34 -2.93
N TYR A 195 -2.55 20.00 -2.88
CA TYR A 195 -2.39 19.06 -4.00
C TYR A 195 -1.07 18.33 -4.26
N SER A 196 -0.09 18.32 -3.35
CA SER A 196 1.14 17.55 -3.59
C SER A 196 1.04 16.07 -3.16
N ILE A 197 0.22 15.28 -3.88
CA ILE A 197 0.10 13.80 -3.68
C ILE A 197 1.41 13.09 -4.02
N ILE A 198 2.21 13.65 -4.92
CA ILE A 198 3.45 13.00 -5.37
C ILE A 198 4.47 12.79 -4.25
N PHE A 199 4.45 13.62 -3.20
CA PHE A 199 5.34 13.46 -2.04
C PHE A 199 4.85 12.38 -1.06
N ILE A 200 3.64 11.83 -1.27
CA ILE A 200 3.11 10.69 -0.50
C ILE A 200 3.49 9.35 -1.17
N LEU A 201 3.95 9.37 -2.42
CA LEU A 201 4.55 8.22 -3.11
C LEU A 201 6.01 8.07 -2.71
#